data_AF-A0A3D0NCQ3-F1
#
_entry.id   AF-A0A3D0NCQ3-F1
#
_cell.length_a   1.000
_cell.length_b   1.000
_cell.length_c   1.000
_cell.angle_alpha   90.00
_cell.angle_beta   90.00
_cell.angle_gamma   90.00
#
_symmetry.space_group_name_H-M   'P 1'
#
loop_
_entity.id
_entity.type
_entity.pdbx_description
1 polymer ?
#
loop_
_entity_poly.entity_id
_entity_poly.type
_entity_poly.pdbx_seq_one_letter_code
_entity_poly.pdbx_strand_id
1 'polypeptide(L)' 'MLEAFECGTPVIAGDVSAMPEVAGDAALLVDPRDEGQIAEALLRVLGDAELRAMLAERGRARL' A
#
# COMPACT_ATOMS: atom_id res chain seq x y z
N MET A 1 -8.75 -3.25 2.31
CA MET A 1 -7.98 -2.81 1.12
C MET A 1 -8.89 -2.14 0.11
N LEU A 2 -9.95 -2.82 -0.38
CA LEU A 2 -10.89 -2.21 -1.35
C LEU A 2 -11.47 -0.85 -0.91
N GLU A 3 -12.02 -0.74 0.29
CA GLU A 3 -12.58 0.53 0.78
C GLU A 3 -11.51 1.64 0.82
N ALA A 4 -10.26 1.29 1.14
CA ALA A 4 -9.15 2.25 1.13
C ALA A 4 -8.79 2.69 -0.29
N PHE A 5 -8.83 1.76 -1.26
CA PHE A 5 -8.66 2.06 -2.67
C PHE A 5 -9.77 2.96 -3.22
N GLU A 6 -11.04 2.71 -2.87
CA GLU A 6 -12.18 3.60 -3.20
C GLU A 6 -11.98 5.01 -2.64
N CYS A 7 -11.49 5.11 -1.40
CA CYS A 7 -11.21 6.40 -0.77
C CYS A 7 -9.94 7.10 -1.31
N GLY A 8 -9.15 6.44 -2.17
CA GLY A 8 -7.85 6.95 -2.60
C GLY A 8 -6.79 7.01 -1.49
N THR A 9 -6.94 6.19 -0.46
CA THR A 9 -6.01 6.10 0.67
C THR A 9 -4.89 5.11 0.32
N PRO A 10 -3.60 5.52 0.36
CA PRO A 10 -2.48 4.61 0.17
C PRO A 10 -2.51 3.45 1.17
N VAL A 11 -2.22 2.23 0.71
CA VAL A 11 -2.24 1.03 1.54
C VAL A 11 -0.82 0.47 1.69
N ILE A 12 -0.50 0.08 2.93
CA ILE A 12 0.62 -0.82 3.25
C ILE A 12 -0.01 -2.11 3.73
N ALA A 13 0.40 -3.25 3.19
CA ALA A 13 -0.13 -4.56 3.54
C ALA A 13 1.00 -5.59 3.66
N GLY A 14 0.72 -6.68 4.38
CA GLY A 14 1.67 -7.78 4.49
C GLY A 14 1.83 -8.53 3.17
N ASP A 15 3.05 -8.94 2.82
CA ASP A 15 3.37 -9.81 1.68
C ASP A 15 3.05 -11.28 1.99
N VAL A 16 1.79 -11.56 2.33
CA VAL A 16 1.32 -12.89 2.74
C VAL A 16 -0.09 -13.18 2.24
N SER A 17 -0.40 -14.47 2.07
CA SER A 17 -1.73 -14.93 1.68
C SER A 17 -2.21 -14.27 0.37
N ALA A 18 -3.46 -13.85 0.29
CA ALA A 18 -4.05 -13.21 -0.89
C ALA A 18 -3.70 -11.72 -1.04
N MET A 19 -2.94 -11.13 -0.10
CA MET A 19 -2.65 -9.70 -0.15
C MET A 19 -1.87 -9.28 -1.40
N PRO A 20 -0.84 -10.01 -1.87
CA PRO A 20 -0.11 -9.61 -3.07
C PRO A 20 -0.96 -9.64 -4.34
N GLU A 21 -1.89 -10.59 -4.43
CA GLU A 21 -2.82 -10.71 -5.55
C GLU A 21 -3.79 -9.51 -5.58
N VAL A 22 -4.42 -9.20 -4.45
CA VAL A 22 -5.37 -8.08 -4.33
C VAL A 22 -4.65 -6.73 -4.48
N ALA A 23 -3.47 -6.58 -3.88
CA ALA A 23 -2.68 -5.35 -3.87
C ALA A 23 -1.99 -5.05 -5.20
N GLY A 24 -1.40 -6.08 -5.82
CA GLY A 24 -0.43 -5.99 -6.92
C GLY A 24 0.46 -4.75 -6.82
N ASP A 25 0.33 -3.78 -7.73
CA ASP A 25 1.17 -2.58 -7.78
C ASP A 25 0.55 -1.32 -7.13
N ALA A 26 -0.60 -1.47 -6.45
CA ALA A 26 -1.36 -0.38 -5.84
C ALA A 26 -1.16 -0.24 -4.31
N ALA A 27 -0.41 -1.14 -3.69
CA ALA A 27 -0.03 -1.05 -2.28
C ALA A 27 1.47 -1.33 -2.12
N LEU A 28 2.04 -0.86 -1.01
CA LEU A 28 3.36 -1.33 -0.59
C LEU A 28 3.18 -2.65 0.16
N LEU A 29 3.89 -3.68 -0.29
CA LEU A 29 3.95 -4.97 0.38
C LEU A 29 5.20 -5.03 1.25
N VAL A 30 5.01 -5.46 2.51
CA VAL A 30 6.08 -5.58 3.51
C VAL A 30 5.99 -6.93 4.21
N ASP A 31 7.11 -7.45 4.75
CA ASP A 31 7.00 -8.58 5.67
C ASP A 31 6.26 -8.15 6.95
N PRO A 32 5.09 -8.72 7.28
CA PRO A 32 4.34 -8.33 8.46
C PRO A 32 5.03 -8.67 9.79
N ARG A 33 6.11 -9.48 9.78
CA ARG A 33 6.92 -9.81 10.95
C ARG A 33 8.18 -8.94 11.06
N ASP A 34 8.43 -8.07 10.09
CA ASP A 34 9.56 -7.14 10.09
C ASP A 34 9.08 -5.73 10.43
N GLU A 35 9.20 -5.37 11.71
CA GLU A 35 8.82 -4.04 12.21
C GLU A 35 9.60 -2.91 11.50
N GLY A 36 10.83 -3.18 11.06
CA GLY A 36 11.67 -2.24 10.34
C GLY A 36 11.09 -1.89 8.97
N GLN A 37 10.67 -2.90 8.20
CA GLN A 37 10.01 -2.68 6.91
C GLN A 37 8.69 -1.92 7.05
N ILE A 38 7.90 -2.23 8.09
CA ILE A 38 6.64 -1.51 8.36
C ILE A 38 6.94 -0.03 8.64
N ALA A 39 7.91 0.26 9.50
CA ALA A 39 8.30 1.63 9.84
C ALA A 39 8.83 2.39 8.61
N GLU A 40 9.69 1.77 7.81
CA GLU A 40 10.21 2.37 6.58
C GLU A 40 9.09 2.68 5.58
N ALA A 41 8.16 1.74 5.36
CA ALA A 41 7.02 1.94 4.47
C ALA A 41 6.12 3.08 4.95
N LEU A 42 5.85 3.17 6.26
CA LEU A 42 5.09 4.28 6.85
C LEU A 42 5.79 5.63 6.63
N LEU A 43 7.08 5.72 6.95
CA LEU A 43 7.86 6.95 6.75
C LEU A 43 7.90 7.35 5.28
N ARG A 44 8.06 6.39 4.37
CA ARG A 44 8.06 6.62 2.92
C ARG A 44 6.72 7.16 2.45
N VAL A 45 5.61 6.52 2.82
CA VAL A 45 4.26 6.99 2.46
C VAL A 45 3.98 8.39 3.05
N LEU A 46 4.41 8.68 4.27
CA LEU A 46 4.21 9.99 4.90
C LEU A 46 5.12 11.08 4.30
N GLY A 47 6.34 10.73 3.88
CA GLY A 47 7.32 11.68 3.34
C GLY A 47 7.24 11.91 1.84
N ASP A 48 6.68 10.98 1.07
CA ASP A 48 6.68 11.01 -0.39
C ASP A 48 5.27 11.28 -0.95
N ALA A 49 5.02 12.53 -1.33
CA ALA A 49 3.72 12.96 -1.87
C ALA A 49 3.42 12.35 -3.25
N GLU A 50 4.45 12.12 -4.07
CA GLU A 50 4.30 11.54 -5.40
C GLU A 50 3.91 10.07 -5.29
N LEU A 51 4.57 9.34 -4.39
CA LEU A 51 4.21 7.96 -4.06
C LEU A 51 2.77 7.83 -3.58
N ARG A 52 2.32 8.72 -2.69
CA ARG A 52 0.91 8.71 -2.23
C ARG A 52 -0.06 8.89 -3.39
N ALA A 53 0.19 9.87 -4.26
CA ALA A 53 -0.68 10.13 -5.41
C ALA A 53 -0.72 8.92 -6.36
N MET A 54 0.44 8.32 -6.63
CA MET A 54 0.58 7.13 -7.45
C MET A 54 -0.20 5.93 -6.87
N LEU A 55 -0.02 5.63 -5.58
CA LEU A 55 -0.72 4.52 -4.92
C LEU A 55 -2.24 4.75 -4.88
N ALA A 56 -2.67 5.99 -4.61
CA ALA A 56 -4.08 6.35 -4.63
C ALA A 56 -4.71 6.14 -6.01
N GLU A 57 -4.01 6.52 -7.08
CA GLU A 57 -4.49 6.36 -8.45
C GLU A 57 -4.58 4.88 -8.85
N ARG A 58 -3.51 4.11 -8.60
CA ARG A 58 -3.50 2.68 -8.88
C ARG A 58 -4.53 1.91 -8.07
N GLY A 59 -4.77 2.32 -6.82
CA GLY A 59 -5.82 1.75 -5.96
C GLY A 59 -7.19 1.91 -6.58
N ARG A 60 -7.57 3.14 -7.00
CA ARG A 60 -8.86 3.40 -7.66
C ARG A 60 -9.04 2.61 -8.96
N ALA A 61 -7.96 2.36 -9.70
CA ALA A 61 -8.00 1.57 -10.94
C ALA A 61 -8.19 0.06 -10.73
N ARG A 62 -8.17 -0.43 -9.49
CA ARG A 62 -8.37 -1.85 -9.12
C ARG A 62 -9.77 -2.18 -8.61
N LEU A 63 -10.71 -1.23 -8.69
CA LEU A 63 -12.15 -1.49 -8.52
C LEU A 63 -12.72 -2.09 -9.80
#